data_AF-A0A6S8MHJ8-F1
#
_entry.id   AF-A0A6S8MHJ8-F1
#
_cell.length_a   1.000
_cell.length_b   1.000
_cell.length_c   1.000
_cell.angle_alpha   90.00
_cell.angle_beta   90.00
_cell.angle_gamma   90.00
#
_symmetry.space_group_name_H-M   'P 1'
#
loop_
_entity.id
_entity.type
_entity.pdbx_description
1 polymer ?
#
loop_
_entity_poly.entity_id
_entity_poly.type
_entity_poly.pdbx_seq_one_letter_code
_entity_poly.pdbx_strand_id
1 'polypeptide(L)'
;MPLSLLGDESGQLEAPANSLKVGGNTDVRELANSVVRACAAGDPPALLTIGNQSVNQAVKGIAVACAELSTNDLIFQPAFRHANRTKPLIAFYLSRSRGASAFSVRSPEGADAVELTATKDQKIVPLAGAISNKVRENRRVYVLGIGADAVTNAILGIGNARLFLENDRLDIKILPEFVKIMKMGHEMNALRLNIIPERI
;
A
#
# COMPACT_ATOMS: atom_id res chain seq x y z
N MET A 1 0.14 -9.52 -10.88
CA MET A 1 1.09 -10.53 -10.36
C MET A 1 0.26 -11.56 -9.61
N PRO A 2 0.40 -12.88 -9.86
CA PRO A 2 -0.49 -13.88 -9.26
C PRO A 2 -0.52 -13.80 -7.73
N LEU A 3 -1.72 -13.81 -7.15
CA LEU A 3 -1.97 -13.74 -5.69
C LEU A 3 -1.48 -15.02 -4.97
N SER A 4 -1.34 -16.11 -5.71
CA SER A 4 -0.81 -17.40 -5.25
C SER A 4 0.63 -17.61 -5.73
N LEU A 5 1.61 -17.05 -5.01
CA LEU A 5 2.94 -17.64 -5.00
C LEU A 5 3.10 -18.33 -3.64
N LEU A 6 2.98 -19.65 -3.66
CA LEU A 6 3.46 -20.52 -2.59
C LEU A 6 4.99 -20.47 -2.66
N GLY A 7 5.62 -20.15 -1.55
CA GLY A 7 7.08 -20.13 -1.43
C GLY A 7 7.70 -21.52 -1.63
N ASP A 8 9.02 -21.56 -1.64
CA ASP A 8 9.78 -22.81 -1.62
C ASP A 8 9.48 -23.66 -0.37
N GLU A 9 10.06 -24.86 -0.27
CA GLU A 9 9.89 -25.78 0.87
C GLU A 9 10.35 -25.18 2.22
N SER A 10 10.98 -24.01 2.24
CA SER A 10 11.34 -23.24 3.45
C SER A 10 10.29 -22.18 3.85
N GLY A 11 9.24 -21.99 3.04
CA GLY A 11 8.20 -21.00 3.25
C GLY A 11 8.65 -19.56 2.98
N GLN A 12 9.84 -19.36 2.39
CA GLN A 12 10.31 -18.05 1.96
C GLN A 12 10.02 -17.86 0.48
N LEU A 13 9.32 -16.77 0.15
CA LEU A 13 9.17 -16.34 -1.23
C LEU A 13 10.49 -15.74 -1.73
N GLU A 14 11.05 -16.31 -2.79
CA GLU A 14 12.24 -15.77 -3.47
C GLU A 14 12.07 -14.27 -3.74
N ALA A 15 13.14 -13.51 -3.52
CA ALA A 15 13.13 -12.08 -3.77
C ALA A 15 13.04 -11.82 -5.29
N PRO A 16 12.23 -10.87 -5.75
CA PRO A 16 12.23 -10.46 -7.16
C PRO A 16 13.62 -9.99 -7.59
N ALA A 17 14.02 -10.31 -8.83
CA ALA A 17 15.35 -9.97 -9.35
C ALA A 17 15.64 -8.46 -9.30
N ASN A 18 14.66 -7.62 -9.65
CA ASN A 18 14.70 -6.18 -9.44
C ASN A 18 14.03 -5.83 -8.11
N SER A 19 14.82 -5.78 -7.03
CA SER A 19 14.31 -5.43 -5.70
C SER A 19 15.27 -4.59 -4.86
N LEU A 20 14.70 -3.73 -4.01
CA LEU A 20 15.40 -2.92 -3.03
C LEU A 20 14.98 -3.32 -1.61
N LYS A 21 15.96 -3.52 -0.73
CA LYS A 21 15.70 -3.76 0.70
C LYS A 21 15.49 -2.42 1.40
N VAL A 22 14.41 -2.30 2.17
CA VAL A 22 14.12 -1.11 2.97
C VAL A 22 14.30 -1.45 4.44
N GLY A 23 15.14 -0.70 5.15
CA GLY A 23 15.34 -0.81 6.59
C GLY A 23 14.47 0.18 7.37
N GLY A 24 14.36 -0.01 8.68
CA GLY A 24 13.62 0.94 9.55
C GLY A 24 14.21 2.35 9.59
N ASN A 25 15.52 2.47 9.31
CA ASN A 25 16.26 3.74 9.27
C ASN A 25 16.54 4.22 7.83
N THR A 26 15.93 3.60 6.81
CA THR A 26 16.11 4.06 5.42
C THR A 26 15.64 5.49 5.29
N ASP A 27 16.47 6.34 4.67
CA ASP A 27 16.09 7.71 4.33
C ASP A 27 15.00 7.71 3.26
N VAL A 28 13.90 8.39 3.57
CA VAL A 28 12.69 8.41 2.73
C VAL A 28 12.95 9.09 1.39
N ARG A 29 13.79 10.15 1.36
CA ARG A 29 14.06 10.92 0.15
C ARG A 29 15.02 10.16 -0.76
N GLU A 30 16.06 9.53 -0.21
CA GLU A 30 16.96 8.68 -0.99
C GLU A 30 16.23 7.48 -1.60
N LEU A 31 15.32 6.87 -0.84
CA LEU A 31 14.45 5.82 -1.35
C LEU A 31 13.55 6.34 -2.48
N ALA A 32 12.89 7.47 -2.28
CA ALA A 32 12.03 8.10 -3.28
C ALA A 32 12.80 8.40 -4.57
N ASN A 33 13.96 9.06 -4.48
CA ASN A 33 14.85 9.35 -5.61
C ASN A 33 15.26 8.09 -6.38
N SER A 34 15.49 6.98 -5.68
CA SER A 34 15.84 5.71 -6.30
C SER A 34 14.65 5.11 -7.05
N VAL A 35 13.45 5.16 -6.46
CA VAL A 35 12.20 4.73 -7.11
C VAL A 35 11.87 5.60 -8.33
N VAL A 36 11.99 6.92 -8.23
CA VAL A 36 11.72 7.86 -9.34
C VAL A 36 12.66 7.58 -10.52
N ARG A 37 13.96 7.40 -10.26
CA ARG A 37 14.93 7.04 -11.30
C ARG A 37 14.60 5.72 -11.97
N ALA A 38 14.26 4.69 -11.20
CA ALA A 38 13.86 3.40 -11.74
C ALA A 38 12.55 3.47 -12.55
N CYS A 39 11.59 4.27 -12.10
CA CYS A 39 10.36 4.55 -12.85
C CYS A 39 10.64 5.22 -14.20
N ALA A 40 11.61 6.14 -14.26
CA ALA A 40 12.03 6.77 -15.51
C ALA A 40 12.68 5.77 -16.48
N ALA A 41 13.39 4.77 -15.96
CA ALA A 41 13.92 3.65 -16.73
C ALA A 41 12.85 2.62 -17.17
N GLY A 42 11.62 2.73 -16.67
CA GLY A 42 10.50 1.85 -17.00
C GLY A 42 10.44 0.55 -16.21
N ASP A 43 11.31 0.38 -15.20
CA ASP A 43 11.44 -0.86 -14.42
C ASP A 43 11.51 -0.54 -12.91
N PRO A 44 10.37 -0.20 -12.27
CA PRO A 44 10.35 0.11 -10.84
C PRO A 44 10.64 -1.14 -9.99
N PRO A 45 11.51 -1.04 -8.97
CA PRO A 45 11.90 -2.18 -8.16
C PRO A 45 10.77 -2.61 -7.22
N ALA A 46 10.75 -3.89 -6.85
CA ALA A 46 9.99 -4.32 -5.68
C ALA A 46 10.69 -3.86 -4.40
N LEU A 47 9.93 -3.34 -3.42
CA LEU A 47 10.49 -2.98 -2.12
C LEU A 47 10.28 -4.11 -1.12
N LEU A 48 11.36 -4.59 -0.51
CA LEU A 48 11.33 -5.68 0.47
C LEU A 48 11.44 -5.11 1.88
N THR A 49 10.45 -5.44 2.71
CA THR A 49 10.33 -4.89 4.06
C THR A 49 10.24 -5.95 5.13
N ILE A 50 10.82 -5.64 6.30
CA ILE A 50 10.76 -6.48 7.51
C ILE A 50 10.52 -5.58 8.72
N GLY A 51 9.40 -5.77 9.39
CA GLY A 51 9.02 -4.99 10.57
C GLY A 51 8.33 -3.67 10.27
N ASN A 52 7.67 -3.12 11.28
CA ASN A 52 6.74 -2.01 11.13
C ASN A 52 7.43 -0.72 10.66
N GLN A 53 8.64 -0.44 11.15
CA GLN A 53 9.40 0.74 10.74
C GLN A 53 9.82 0.65 9.27
N SER A 54 10.27 -0.52 8.81
CA SER A 54 10.64 -0.75 7.41
C SER A 54 9.44 -0.57 6.47
N VAL A 55 8.28 -1.13 6.82
CA VAL A 55 7.01 -0.93 6.10
C VAL A 55 6.66 0.56 6.04
N ASN A 56 6.77 1.28 7.15
CA ASN A 56 6.47 2.70 7.22
C ASN A 56 7.41 3.54 6.33
N GLN A 57 8.72 3.31 6.36
CA GLN A 57 9.66 4.03 5.50
C GLN A 57 9.40 3.74 4.03
N ALA A 58 9.09 2.49 3.67
CA ALA A 58 8.78 2.13 2.30
C ALA A 58 7.54 2.86 1.79
N VAL A 59 6.43 2.85 2.54
CA VAL A 59 5.18 3.53 2.14
C VAL A 59 5.38 5.05 2.04
N LYS A 60 6.13 5.65 2.98
CA LYS A 60 6.50 7.07 2.89
C LYS A 60 7.34 7.37 1.64
N GLY A 61 8.34 6.54 1.35
CA GLY A 61 9.21 6.70 0.17
C GLY A 61 8.43 6.60 -1.12
N ILE A 62 7.48 5.65 -1.21
CA ILE A 62 6.55 5.55 -2.34
C ILE A 62 5.69 6.82 -2.43
N ALA A 63 5.12 7.32 -1.33
CA ALA A 63 4.31 8.54 -1.33
C ALA A 63 5.09 9.79 -1.79
N VAL A 64 6.36 9.94 -1.37
CA VAL A 64 7.23 11.02 -1.86
C VAL A 64 7.52 10.85 -3.36
N ALA A 65 7.87 9.63 -3.79
CA ALA A 65 8.09 9.34 -5.20
C ALA A 65 6.84 9.62 -6.05
N CYS A 66 5.64 9.29 -5.56
CA CYS A 66 4.37 9.63 -6.20
C CYS A 66 4.25 11.14 -6.42
N ALA A 67 4.52 11.95 -5.39
CA ALA A 67 4.41 13.39 -5.46
C ALA A 67 5.43 14.05 -6.41
N GLU A 68 6.62 13.46 -6.55
CA GLU A 68 7.66 13.91 -7.48
C GLU A 68 7.38 13.49 -8.93
N LEU A 69 6.71 12.36 -9.13
CA LEU A 69 6.25 11.91 -10.44
C LEU A 69 5.00 12.73 -10.83
N SER A 70 5.18 13.70 -11.73
CA SER A 70 4.15 14.63 -12.24
C SER A 70 2.79 14.02 -12.65
N THR A 71 2.74 12.71 -12.89
CA THR A 71 1.56 11.96 -13.31
C THR A 71 0.79 11.25 -12.19
N ASN A 72 1.29 11.23 -10.93
CA ASN A 72 0.66 10.52 -9.80
C ASN A 72 0.22 9.08 -10.15
N ASP A 73 0.99 8.40 -10.97
CA ASP A 73 0.64 7.09 -11.53
C ASP A 73 1.45 5.96 -10.91
N LEU A 74 2.29 6.26 -9.93
CA LEU A 74 2.98 5.23 -9.17
C LEU A 74 2.01 4.60 -8.16
N ILE A 75 1.67 3.34 -8.40
CA ILE A 75 0.81 2.55 -7.54
C ILE A 75 1.56 1.31 -7.08
N PHE A 76 1.16 0.76 -5.95
CA PHE A 76 1.79 -0.45 -5.44
C PHE A 76 0.78 -1.48 -4.92
N GLN A 77 1.25 -2.72 -4.84
CA GLN A 77 0.49 -3.84 -4.30
C GLN A 77 1.31 -4.57 -3.21
N PRO A 78 0.77 -4.76 -2.01
CA PRO A 78 1.44 -5.49 -0.94
C PRO A 78 1.27 -6.99 -1.10
N ALA A 79 2.34 -7.77 -1.02
CA ALA A 79 2.30 -9.23 -1.01
C ALA A 79 2.99 -9.77 0.24
N PHE A 80 2.35 -10.74 0.90
CA PHE A 80 2.94 -11.42 2.03
C PHE A 80 4.10 -12.31 1.57
N ARG A 81 5.19 -12.30 2.34
CA ARG A 81 6.35 -13.18 2.13
C ARG A 81 6.50 -14.22 3.25
N HIS A 82 5.43 -14.45 4.00
CA HIS A 82 5.38 -15.36 5.14
C HIS A 82 3.99 -16.00 5.23
N ALA A 83 3.93 -17.28 5.64
CA ALA A 83 2.68 -18.02 5.76
C ALA A 83 1.70 -17.36 6.76
N ASN A 84 2.23 -16.89 7.90
CA ASN A 84 1.47 -16.03 8.80
C ASN A 84 1.36 -14.59 8.26
N ARG A 85 0.20 -14.28 7.66
CA ARG A 85 -0.16 -13.00 7.02
C ARG A 85 -0.46 -11.84 7.98
N THR A 86 -0.17 -12.02 9.27
CA THR A 86 -0.17 -10.94 10.27
C THR A 86 1.24 -10.44 10.59
N LYS A 87 2.27 -11.13 10.09
CA LYS A 87 3.66 -10.73 10.27
C LYS A 87 4.01 -9.63 9.25
N PRO A 88 4.74 -8.57 9.66
CA PRO A 88 5.16 -7.48 8.79
C PRO A 88 6.37 -7.89 7.93
N LEU A 89 6.22 -8.95 7.14
CA LEU A 89 7.19 -9.43 6.17
C LEU A 89 6.54 -9.36 4.78
N ILE A 90 6.73 -8.20 4.12
CA ILE A 90 5.92 -7.75 2.99
C ILE A 90 6.82 -7.29 1.83
N ALA A 91 6.47 -7.69 0.61
CA ALA A 91 6.96 -7.04 -0.61
C ALA A 91 5.94 -6.00 -1.09
N PHE A 92 6.42 -4.85 -1.55
CA PHE A 92 5.63 -3.91 -2.34
C PHE A 92 6.03 -4.03 -3.80
N TYR A 93 5.09 -4.42 -4.65
CA TYR A 93 5.27 -4.44 -6.10
C TYR A 93 4.77 -3.12 -6.67
N LEU A 94 5.70 -2.34 -7.24
CA LEU A 94 5.41 -1.02 -7.78
C LEU A 94 5.10 -1.15 -9.28
N SER A 95 4.19 -0.30 -9.76
CA SER A 95 3.87 -0.23 -11.19
C SER A 95 3.41 1.17 -11.55
N ARG A 96 3.53 1.51 -12.84
CA ARG A 96 3.00 2.76 -13.39
C ARG A 96 1.61 2.55 -13.98
N SER A 97 0.65 3.34 -13.53
CA SER A 97 -0.69 3.42 -14.10
C SER A 97 -0.66 4.24 -15.39
N ARG A 98 -0.35 3.60 -16.52
CA ARG A 98 -0.48 4.23 -17.84
C ARG A 98 -1.97 4.52 -18.10
N GLY A 99 -2.43 5.72 -17.74
CA GLY A 99 -3.82 6.13 -17.94
C GLY A 99 -4.63 6.39 -16.66
N ALA A 100 -4.03 6.98 -15.62
CA ALA A 100 -4.77 7.53 -14.46
C ALA A 100 -5.69 8.75 -14.79
N SER A 101 -6.21 8.81 -16.01
CA SER A 101 -7.34 9.64 -16.42
C SER A 101 -8.69 8.95 -16.13
N ALA A 102 -8.71 7.65 -15.78
CA ALA A 102 -9.96 6.89 -15.64
C ALA A 102 -10.54 6.85 -14.21
N PHE A 103 -9.89 7.42 -13.20
CA PHE A 103 -10.54 7.55 -11.89
C PHE A 103 -10.18 8.87 -11.21
N SER A 104 -11.22 9.67 -10.96
CA SER A 104 -11.19 10.90 -10.19
C SER A 104 -10.91 10.65 -8.70
N VAL A 105 -9.83 9.93 -8.37
CA VAL A 105 -9.25 9.80 -7.01
C VAL A 105 -8.74 11.16 -6.50
N ARG A 106 -8.72 12.20 -7.34
CA ARG A 106 -8.20 13.53 -7.01
C ARG A 106 -9.05 14.35 -6.02
N SER A 107 -10.16 13.82 -5.51
CA SER A 107 -10.88 14.48 -4.40
C SER A 107 -11.57 13.44 -3.51
N PRO A 108 -10.98 13.10 -2.34
CA PRO A 108 -11.70 12.41 -1.27
C PRO A 108 -12.81 13.28 -0.64
N GLU A 109 -12.97 14.52 -1.11
CA GLU A 109 -14.07 15.44 -0.77
C GLU A 109 -15.39 15.13 -1.52
N GLY A 110 -15.41 14.12 -2.39
CA GLY A 110 -16.67 13.58 -2.90
C GLY A 110 -17.46 12.93 -1.75
N ALA A 111 -18.74 13.29 -1.61
CA ALA A 111 -19.63 12.88 -0.50
C ALA A 111 -19.69 11.37 -0.23
N ASP A 112 -19.25 10.52 -1.17
CA ASP A 112 -19.36 9.05 -1.09
C ASP A 112 -18.08 8.32 -0.64
N ALA A 113 -16.98 9.03 -0.38
CA ALA A 113 -15.74 8.39 0.07
C ALA A 113 -15.86 7.82 1.50
N VAL A 114 -15.50 6.55 1.67
CA VAL A 114 -15.35 5.89 2.98
C VAL A 114 -13.94 6.18 3.49
N GLU A 115 -13.87 6.90 4.60
CA GLU A 115 -12.67 6.91 5.43
C GLU A 115 -12.66 5.71 6.37
N LEU A 116 -11.61 4.90 6.31
CA LEU A 116 -11.27 3.94 7.35
C LEU A 116 -10.00 4.41 8.07
N THR A 117 -9.93 4.26 9.39
CA THR A 117 -8.72 4.60 10.15
C THR A 117 -8.11 3.33 10.74
N ALA A 118 -6.84 3.07 10.41
CA ALA A 118 -6.04 2.06 11.09
C ALA A 118 -5.39 2.64 12.36
N THR A 119 -5.33 1.84 13.41
CA THR A 119 -4.69 2.19 14.69
C THR A 119 -3.58 1.18 15.02
N LYS A 120 -2.75 1.50 16.01
CA LYS A 120 -1.68 0.59 16.47
C LYS A 120 -2.22 -0.75 17.00
N ASP A 121 -3.40 -0.74 17.62
CA ASP A 121 -4.05 -1.92 18.23
C ASP A 121 -5.07 -2.58 17.29
N GLN A 122 -5.06 -2.21 16.01
CA GLN A 122 -6.03 -2.66 15.02
C GLN A 122 -5.94 -4.16 14.76
N LYS A 123 -7.08 -4.86 14.83
CA LYS A 123 -7.19 -6.24 14.35
C LYS A 123 -7.21 -6.25 12.82
N ILE A 124 -6.33 -7.05 12.22
CA ILE A 124 -6.11 -7.11 10.76
C ILE A 124 -7.32 -7.67 10.00
N VAL A 125 -7.86 -8.80 10.44
CA VAL A 125 -8.97 -9.48 9.74
C VAL A 125 -10.25 -8.63 9.67
N PRO A 126 -10.70 -7.98 10.76
CA PRO A 126 -11.84 -7.06 10.68
C PRO A 126 -11.61 -5.87 9.73
N LEU A 127 -10.41 -5.29 9.72
CA LEU A 127 -10.08 -4.20 8.80
C LEU A 127 -10.13 -4.68 7.33
N ALA A 128 -9.57 -5.86 7.05
CA ALA A 128 -9.63 -6.49 5.73
C ALA A 128 -11.07 -6.76 5.26
N GLY A 129 -11.92 -7.25 6.17
CA GLY A 129 -13.35 -7.44 5.93
C GLY A 129 -14.05 -6.13 5.59
N ALA A 130 -13.79 -5.06 6.36
CA ALA A 130 -14.33 -3.74 6.08
C ALA A 130 -13.91 -3.22 4.70
N ILE A 131 -12.62 -3.30 4.36
CA ILE A 131 -12.10 -2.86 3.06
C ILE A 131 -12.75 -3.66 1.92
N SER A 132 -12.72 -4.99 1.97
CA SER A 132 -13.26 -5.84 0.90
C SER A 132 -14.77 -5.63 0.70
N ASN A 133 -15.55 -5.46 1.77
CA ASN A 133 -16.97 -5.15 1.65
C ASN A 133 -17.21 -3.81 0.95
N LYS A 134 -16.44 -2.77 1.28
CA LYS A 134 -16.56 -1.45 0.61
C LYS A 134 -16.12 -1.48 -0.85
N VAL A 135 -15.12 -2.30 -1.17
CA VAL A 135 -14.74 -2.54 -2.57
C VAL A 135 -15.86 -3.25 -3.35
N ARG A 136 -16.51 -4.27 -2.77
CA ARG A 136 -17.67 -4.96 -3.39
C ARG A 136 -18.87 -4.03 -3.60
N GLU A 137 -19.07 -3.08 -2.70
CA GLU A 137 -20.09 -2.03 -2.81
C GLU A 137 -19.73 -0.96 -3.88
N ASN A 138 -18.61 -1.10 -4.61
CA ASN A 138 -18.06 -0.08 -5.53
C ASN A 138 -17.88 1.30 -4.88
N ARG A 139 -17.64 1.33 -3.57
CA ARG A 139 -17.40 2.59 -2.85
C ARG A 139 -15.94 3.00 -2.97
N ARG A 140 -15.73 4.32 -3.07
CA ARG A 140 -14.41 4.91 -2.88
C ARG A 140 -14.01 4.71 -1.43
N VAL A 141 -12.84 4.12 -1.20
CA VAL A 141 -12.36 3.84 0.14
C VAL A 141 -10.88 4.19 0.25
N TYR A 142 -10.50 4.77 1.38
CA TYR A 142 -9.11 4.97 1.73
C TYR A 142 -8.89 4.61 3.20
N VAL A 143 -7.65 4.25 3.52
CA VAL A 143 -7.24 3.93 4.89
C VAL A 143 -6.24 4.97 5.38
N LEU A 144 -6.53 5.62 6.50
CA LEU A 144 -5.61 6.52 7.20
C LEU A 144 -4.74 5.73 8.18
N GLY A 145 -3.46 6.03 8.21
CA GLY A 145 -2.51 5.53 9.21
C GLY A 145 -1.61 6.64 9.74
N ILE A 146 -1.46 6.72 11.06
CA ILE A 146 -0.51 7.62 11.74
C ILE A 146 0.50 6.78 12.51
N GLY A 147 1.77 6.89 12.14
CA GLY A 147 2.86 6.15 12.76
C GLY A 147 3.02 4.73 12.22
N ALA A 148 4.16 4.11 12.53
CA ALA A 148 4.59 2.89 11.87
C ALA A 148 3.66 1.69 12.08
N ASP A 149 3.14 1.51 13.29
CA ASP A 149 2.26 0.38 13.61
C ASP A 149 0.91 0.50 12.89
N ALA A 150 0.29 1.68 12.91
CA ALA A 150 -0.97 1.93 12.23
C ALA A 150 -0.84 1.76 10.70
N VAL A 151 0.22 2.30 10.11
CA VAL A 151 0.51 2.15 8.67
C VAL A 151 0.71 0.67 8.33
N THR A 152 1.45 -0.06 9.16
CA THR A 152 1.67 -1.50 8.94
C THR A 152 0.36 -2.28 9.06
N ASN A 153 -0.47 -2.00 10.05
CA ASN A 153 -1.78 -2.64 10.20
C ASN A 153 -2.71 -2.33 9.02
N ALA A 154 -2.66 -1.10 8.48
CA ALA A 154 -3.37 -0.73 7.27
C ALA A 154 -2.92 -1.59 6.08
N ILE A 155 -1.60 -1.70 5.86
CA ILE A 155 -1.03 -2.50 4.78
C ILE A 155 -1.37 -3.99 4.92
N LEU A 156 -1.25 -4.56 6.12
CA LEU A 156 -1.64 -5.95 6.39
C LEU A 156 -3.13 -6.18 6.16
N GLY A 157 -3.97 -5.21 6.56
CA GLY A 157 -5.41 -5.22 6.32
C GLY A 157 -5.73 -5.21 4.82
N ILE A 158 -5.09 -4.32 4.05
CA ILE A 158 -5.25 -4.26 2.60
C ILE A 158 -4.74 -5.54 1.93
N GLY A 159 -3.59 -6.06 2.34
CA GLY A 159 -3.05 -7.32 1.82
C GLY A 159 -3.99 -8.50 2.04
N ASN A 160 -4.65 -8.60 3.19
CA ASN A 160 -5.68 -9.62 3.42
C ASN A 160 -6.97 -9.33 2.64
N ALA A 161 -7.35 -8.06 2.46
CA ALA A 161 -8.51 -7.69 1.65
C ALA A 161 -8.34 -8.12 0.18
N ARG A 162 -7.13 -8.01 -0.37
CA ARG A 162 -6.79 -8.54 -1.71
C ARG A 162 -7.14 -10.02 -1.84
N LEU A 163 -6.75 -10.82 -0.84
CA LEU A 163 -7.03 -12.26 -0.82
C LEU A 163 -8.52 -12.56 -0.66
N PHE A 164 -9.25 -11.74 0.10
CA PHE A 164 -10.71 -11.92 0.23
C PHE A 164 -11.46 -11.62 -1.06
N LEU A 165 -10.91 -10.75 -1.91
CA LEU A 165 -11.50 -10.31 -3.18
C LEU A 165 -11.11 -11.20 -4.37
N GLU A 166 -10.17 -12.12 -4.20
CA GLU A 166 -9.70 -13.03 -5.26
C GLU A 166 -10.85 -13.87 -5.83
N ASN A 167 -11.73 -14.38 -4.98
CA ASN A 167 -12.93 -15.12 -5.39
C ASN A 167 -13.93 -14.27 -6.19
N ASP A 168 -13.90 -12.95 -6.01
CA ASP A 168 -14.73 -11.99 -6.74
C ASP A 168 -14.09 -11.54 -8.07
N ARG A 169 -12.90 -12.08 -8.42
CA ARG A 169 -12.06 -11.62 -9.54
C ARG A 169 -11.72 -10.14 -9.44
N LEU A 170 -11.43 -9.70 -8.21
CA LEU A 170 -11.00 -8.34 -7.91
C LEU A 170 -9.64 -8.36 -7.22
N ASP A 171 -8.83 -7.35 -7.52
CA ASP A 171 -7.59 -7.05 -6.81
C ASP A 171 -7.57 -5.58 -6.39
N ILE A 172 -6.66 -5.23 -5.47
CA ILE A 172 -6.46 -3.87 -4.97
C ILE A 172 -5.05 -3.41 -5.35
N LYS A 173 -4.99 -2.19 -5.90
CA LYS A 173 -3.79 -1.36 -5.96
C LYS A 173 -3.91 -0.18 -4.99
N ILE A 174 -2.77 0.36 -4.56
CA ILE A 174 -2.72 1.43 -3.57
C ILE A 174 -2.01 2.65 -4.19
N LEU A 175 -2.63 3.82 -4.04
CA LEU A 175 -2.00 5.12 -4.27
C LEU A 175 -1.83 5.83 -2.92
N PRO A 176 -0.60 5.91 -2.38
CA PRO A 176 -0.34 6.55 -1.11
C PRO A 176 -0.16 8.06 -1.27
N GLU A 177 -0.63 8.84 -0.30
CA GLU A 177 -0.40 10.28 -0.24
C GLU A 177 -0.25 10.77 1.21
N PHE A 178 0.49 11.85 1.41
CA PHE A 178 0.55 12.55 2.70
C PHE A 178 -0.61 13.51 2.83
N VAL A 179 -1.28 13.46 3.97
CA VAL A 179 -2.43 14.34 4.26
C VAL A 179 -2.30 14.90 5.66
N LYS A 180 -2.80 16.12 5.85
CA LYS A 180 -2.97 16.72 7.17
C LYS A 180 -4.37 16.39 7.67
N ILE A 181 -4.47 15.89 8.89
CA ILE A 181 -5.75 15.62 9.55
C ILE A 181 -5.79 16.25 10.93
N MET A 182 -6.97 16.63 11.39
CA MET A 182 -7.19 17.09 12.75
C MET A 182 -7.57 15.90 13.63
N LYS A 183 -6.77 15.61 14.65
CA LYS A 183 -7.04 14.54 15.61
C LYS A 183 -6.85 15.06 17.03
N MET A 184 -7.90 14.96 17.85
CA MET A 184 -7.89 15.44 19.24
C MET A 184 -7.48 16.92 19.37
N GLY A 185 -7.88 17.76 18.39
CA GLY A 185 -7.53 19.19 18.37
C GLY A 185 -6.12 19.51 17.85
N HIS A 186 -5.32 18.51 17.47
CA HIS A 186 -3.98 18.70 16.91
C HIS A 186 -3.93 18.33 15.43
N GLU A 187 -3.23 19.15 14.65
CA GLU A 187 -2.89 18.82 13.27
C GLU A 187 -1.82 17.72 13.25
N MET A 188 -2.11 16.62 12.55
CA MET A 188 -1.21 15.48 12.41
C MET A 188 -0.99 15.17 10.93
N ASN A 189 0.24 14.81 10.57
CA ASN A 189 0.55 14.25 9.26
C ASN A 189 0.21 12.75 9.26
N ALA A 190 -0.67 12.34 8.36
CA ALA A 190 -1.05 10.95 8.15
C ALA A 190 -0.69 10.47 6.74
N LEU A 191 -0.58 9.16 6.59
CA LEU A 191 -0.59 8.51 5.28
C LEU A 191 -2.03 8.13 4.94
N ARG A 192 -2.53 8.63 3.81
CA ARG A 192 -3.77 8.16 3.19
C ARG A 192 -3.42 7.13 2.12
N LEU A 193 -3.98 5.92 2.27
CA LEU A 193 -3.81 4.83 1.32
C LEU A 193 -5.08 4.71 0.49
N ASN A 194 -5.10 5.31 -0.69
CA ASN A 194 -6.25 5.25 -1.59
C ASN A 194 -6.33 3.85 -2.21
N ILE A 195 -7.48 3.20 -2.03
CA ILE A 195 -7.74 1.85 -2.55
C ILE A 195 -8.27 1.97 -3.98
N ILE A 196 -7.57 1.33 -4.91
CA ILE A 196 -7.92 1.29 -6.33
C ILE A 196 -8.27 -0.15 -6.69
N PRO A 197 -9.57 -0.49 -6.76
CA PRO A 197 -10.01 -1.81 -7.21
C PRO A 197 -9.71 -2.01 -8.70
N GLU A 198 -9.34 -3.23 -9.07
CA GLU A 198 -9.22 -3.65 -10.47
C GLU A 198 -9.76 -5.06 -10.66
N ARG A 199 -10.20 -5.38 -11.89
CA ARG A 199 -10.58 -6.75 -12.25
C ARG A 199 -9.36 -7.54 -12.68
N ILE A 200 -9.33 -8.82 -12.30
CA ILE A 200 -8.29 -9.79 -12.68
C ILE A 200 -8.84 -10.90 -13.56
#